data_AF-A0A8S2FKN9-F1
#
_entry.id   AF-A0A8S2FKN9-F1
#
_cell.length_a   1.000
_cell.length_b   1.000
_cell.length_c   1.000
_cell.angle_alpha   90.00
_cell.angle_beta   90.00
_cell.angle_gamma   90.00
#
_symmetry.space_group_name_H-M   'P 1'
#
loop_
_entity.id
_entity.type
_entity.pdbx_description
1 polymer ?
#
loop_
_entity_poly.entity_id
_entity_poly.type
_entity_poly.pdbx_seq_one_letter_code
_entity_poly.pdbx_strand_id
1 'polypeptide(L)'
;MNGNQDYNSASSLKHSTINSNSISAGIQNLFQDTISKNILLNIIFTWSLDLERFDENNEINNTVDNNFHTFEYQAEVVCSVLMYIVKSIQFLSQDILPNIFIITQNAQAITNKYNNALDFNPAQSPVVGFARSLINEYAVRRLKLIDIQAFKNNLSSHLFDEILREMFSFISYSPNSVDEEEIALCYCPCDDNNNVVHRLIPLFTKINQTEITDDEIETVNQKTKIINPNRDCESVHFKLKVPQSRFLTDLKWVTIISNSCPLGPTEIEIKVYSVGINSSDILKARGLYPHTQQIGIDYKQLNLNALDEEIGSDFSGVIMRLGSEVTNSLNIGDQIFGRTAEVGAFKSHIIVEQHSIVCAPSNLTPEELCTLPTAFLTAIYGLRDRAHLESEQTVLIHAAAGAVGLAAIQYCRMVGNVTIIATAGTREKRKFLHEICGIEHVFNSRGLSFVSQIQQVTPVGVNVILNSLTDDFLQESVKLLAPQGHFLEIGKRDIFAKSKLSLFQLRTDCSFHVLDLNAYHKACPKKFNALLKDISQYCEHGILNPISPMMIFEASHVNNAFKIYGEATHIGKFVVRVTGSEKQLQVSDEAEKLKNVVHHSKFLCILDISEITPNV
;
A
#
# COMPACT_ATOMS: atom_id res chain seq x y z
N MET A 1 76.76 -21.80 29.39
CA MET A 1 77.46 -22.92 28.72
C MET A 1 76.42 -23.74 27.99
N ASN A 2 76.68 -23.97 26.71
CA ASN A 2 76.04 -24.80 25.68
C ASN A 2 75.11 -25.95 26.09
N GLY A 3 74.12 -26.23 25.22
CA GLY A 3 73.92 -27.61 24.73
C GLY A 3 72.49 -28.13 24.56
N ASN A 4 71.98 -28.06 23.33
CA ASN A 4 71.31 -29.10 22.53
C ASN A 4 70.18 -30.02 23.07
N GLN A 5 69.06 -29.94 22.31
CA GLN A 5 68.33 -31.01 21.59
C GLN A 5 67.30 -31.93 22.29
N ASP A 6 66.09 -31.83 21.71
CA ASP A 6 65.23 -32.87 21.12
C ASP A 6 64.30 -33.78 21.95
N TYR A 7 63.00 -33.55 21.69
CA TYR A 7 61.91 -34.47 21.28
C TYR A 7 61.41 -35.64 22.16
N ASN A 8 60.07 -35.71 22.19
CA ASN A 8 59.15 -36.86 22.31
C ASN A 8 58.78 -37.43 23.70
N SER A 9 57.50 -37.24 24.08
CA SER A 9 56.49 -38.26 24.45
C SER A 9 55.34 -37.58 25.22
N ALA A 10 54.14 -37.39 24.65
CA ALA A 10 53.04 -38.34 24.44
C ALA A 10 52.32 -38.80 25.74
N SER A 11 51.09 -38.31 25.95
CA SER A 11 49.93 -39.07 26.47
C SER A 11 48.66 -38.21 26.25
N SER A 12 47.85 -38.44 25.21
CA SER A 12 46.90 -39.54 24.94
C SER A 12 45.51 -39.32 25.54
N LEU A 13 44.51 -39.08 24.68
CA LEU A 13 43.13 -39.56 24.85
C LEU A 13 42.40 -39.58 23.49
N LYS A 14 42.52 -40.75 22.85
CA LYS A 14 41.59 -41.48 21.96
C LYS A 14 40.50 -40.67 21.22
N HIS A 15 40.72 -40.47 19.91
CA HIS A 15 39.63 -40.38 18.93
C HIS A 15 39.35 -41.76 18.31
N SER A 16 38.08 -42.15 18.31
CA SER A 16 37.53 -43.29 17.59
C SER A 16 37.58 -43.03 16.08
N THR A 17 38.28 -43.90 15.39
CA THR A 17 38.36 -44.03 13.94
C THR A 17 37.00 -44.34 13.32
N ILE A 18 36.50 -43.42 12.49
CA ILE A 18 35.60 -43.76 11.36
C ILE A 18 36.48 -43.84 10.11
N ASN A 19 36.22 -44.86 9.30
CA ASN A 19 37.15 -45.54 8.41
C ASN A 19 37.47 -44.74 7.13
N SER A 20 38.60 -44.01 7.11
CA SER A 20 39.12 -43.24 5.96
C SER A 20 39.66 -44.09 4.78
N ASN A 21 39.57 -45.43 4.87
CA ASN A 21 40.24 -46.33 3.93
C ASN A 21 39.37 -46.84 2.76
N SER A 22 38.04 -46.65 2.78
CA SER A 22 37.19 -47.08 1.65
C SER A 22 37.03 -46.02 0.57
N ILE A 23 37.21 -44.73 0.91
CA ILE A 23 37.12 -43.61 -0.04
C ILE A 23 38.49 -43.34 -0.69
N SER A 24 39.60 -43.49 0.06
CA SER A 24 40.95 -43.23 -0.48
C SER A 24 41.40 -44.25 -1.54
N ALA A 25 40.98 -45.51 -1.44
CA ALA A 25 41.37 -46.57 -2.39
C ALA A 25 40.69 -46.46 -3.76
N GLY A 26 39.41 -46.04 -3.79
CA GLY A 26 38.68 -45.75 -5.03
C GLY A 26 39.25 -44.53 -5.75
N ILE A 27 39.63 -43.51 -4.97
CA ILE A 27 40.23 -42.26 -5.47
C ILE A 27 41.66 -42.50 -5.97
N GLN A 28 42.52 -43.25 -5.26
CA GLN A 28 43.89 -43.52 -5.72
C GLN A 28 43.94 -44.30 -7.04
N ASN A 29 43.06 -45.30 -7.22
CA ASN A 29 43.02 -46.08 -8.46
C ASN A 29 42.47 -45.27 -9.64
N LEU A 30 41.46 -44.41 -9.42
CA LEU A 30 40.96 -43.50 -10.46
C LEU A 30 42.01 -42.44 -10.82
N PHE A 31 42.76 -41.93 -9.84
CA PHE A 31 43.85 -40.97 -10.06
C PHE A 31 45.02 -41.61 -10.84
N GLN A 32 45.40 -42.86 -10.58
CA GLN A 32 46.47 -43.54 -11.33
C GLN A 32 46.11 -43.82 -12.80
N ASP A 33 44.86 -44.22 -13.08
CA ASP A 33 44.39 -44.46 -14.45
C ASP A 33 44.08 -43.17 -15.24
N THR A 34 43.87 -42.04 -14.54
CA THR A 34 43.55 -40.75 -15.18
C THR A 34 44.77 -39.85 -15.37
N ILE A 35 45.76 -39.91 -14.46
CA ILE A 35 47.07 -39.24 -14.63
C ILE A 35 47.82 -39.81 -15.85
N SER A 36 47.66 -41.10 -16.14
CA SER A 36 48.30 -41.76 -17.29
C SER A 36 47.73 -41.32 -18.66
N LYS A 37 46.63 -40.54 -18.69
CA LYS A 37 46.03 -40.00 -19.93
C LYS A 37 46.20 -38.49 -20.16
N ASN A 38 47.02 -37.77 -19.38
CA ASN A 38 47.37 -36.35 -19.59
C ASN A 38 46.19 -35.33 -19.63
N ILE A 39 44.96 -35.71 -19.24
CA ILE A 39 43.77 -34.84 -19.35
C ILE A 39 43.58 -33.90 -18.13
N LEU A 40 44.29 -34.10 -17.02
CA LEU A 40 44.10 -33.34 -15.76
C LEU A 40 45.28 -32.45 -15.34
N LEU A 41 46.19 -32.09 -16.26
CA LEU A 41 47.34 -31.23 -15.94
C LEU A 41 46.97 -29.79 -15.51
N ASN A 42 45.68 -29.43 -15.50
CA ASN A 42 45.20 -28.05 -15.38
C ASN A 42 43.96 -27.90 -14.48
N ILE A 43 43.85 -28.59 -13.33
CA ILE A 43 42.73 -28.38 -12.38
C ILE A 43 43.25 -28.13 -10.96
N ILE A 44 42.97 -26.95 -10.40
CA ILE A 44 43.20 -26.67 -8.97
C ILE A 44 41.85 -26.77 -8.24
N PHE A 45 41.73 -27.77 -7.38
CA PHE A 45 40.57 -27.97 -6.51
C PHE A 45 40.77 -27.23 -5.19
N THR A 46 39.79 -26.43 -4.78
CA THR A 46 39.68 -25.98 -3.38
C THR A 46 38.50 -26.71 -2.75
N TRP A 47 38.80 -27.80 -2.04
CA TRP A 47 37.78 -28.59 -1.35
C TRP A 47 37.50 -27.93 0.00
N SER A 48 36.40 -27.19 0.12
CA SER A 48 35.98 -26.52 1.36
C SER A 48 34.98 -27.36 2.20
N LEU A 49 34.75 -28.62 1.81
CA LEU A 49 33.73 -29.52 2.38
C LEU A 49 34.08 -30.04 3.79
N ASP A 50 35.34 -29.93 4.22
CA ASP A 50 35.80 -30.39 5.55
C ASP A 50 35.63 -29.35 6.67
N LEU A 51 34.90 -28.25 6.41
CA LEU A 51 34.45 -27.40 7.50
C LEU A 51 33.26 -28.09 8.17
N GLU A 52 33.52 -28.76 9.29
CA GLU A 52 32.49 -29.45 10.08
C GLU A 52 31.23 -28.57 10.19
N ARG A 53 30.10 -29.07 9.68
CA ARG A 53 28.78 -28.47 9.95
C ARG A 53 28.58 -28.52 11.46
N PHE A 54 28.22 -27.37 12.05
CA PHE A 54 27.86 -27.30 13.46
C PHE A 54 26.66 -28.21 13.72
N ASP A 55 26.86 -29.28 14.49
CA ASP A 55 25.80 -30.16 14.95
C ASP A 55 25.29 -29.60 16.28
N GLU A 56 24.08 -29.05 16.33
CA GLU A 56 23.48 -28.43 17.54
C GLU A 56 23.34 -29.41 18.72
N ASN A 57 23.63 -30.70 18.52
CA ASN A 57 23.57 -31.72 19.56
C ASN A 57 24.81 -31.77 20.48
N ASN A 58 25.88 -31.00 20.20
CA ASN A 58 26.98 -30.87 21.15
C ASN A 58 26.63 -29.84 22.22
N GLU A 59 26.42 -30.35 23.43
CA GLU A 59 25.97 -29.64 24.63
C GLU A 59 26.59 -28.25 24.80
N ILE A 60 25.69 -27.27 24.84
CA ILE A 60 25.76 -25.94 25.44
C ILE A 60 26.94 -25.79 26.41
N ASN A 61 28.04 -25.20 25.93
CA ASN A 61 28.98 -24.49 26.77
C ASN A 61 29.40 -23.18 26.09
N ASN A 62 28.64 -22.13 26.43
CA ASN A 62 29.07 -20.74 26.63
C ASN A 62 30.28 -20.23 25.82
N THR A 63 30.03 -19.54 24.71
CA THR A 63 30.22 -18.08 24.51
C THR A 63 30.05 -17.75 23.03
N VAL A 64 29.15 -16.81 22.70
CA VAL A 64 28.89 -16.35 21.32
C VAL A 64 30.18 -15.81 20.65
N ASP A 65 31.14 -15.32 21.44
CA ASP A 65 32.43 -14.79 20.98
C ASP A 65 33.36 -15.87 20.39
N ASN A 66 33.34 -17.11 20.92
CA ASN A 66 34.16 -18.20 20.36
C ASN A 66 33.65 -18.67 18.99
N ASN A 67 32.35 -18.53 18.74
CA ASN A 67 31.72 -18.95 17.49
C ASN A 67 32.02 -17.97 16.33
N PHE A 68 32.09 -16.67 16.63
CA PHE A 68 32.42 -15.65 15.63
C PHE A 68 33.88 -15.72 15.17
N HIS A 69 34.81 -15.89 16.12
CA HIS A 69 36.24 -16.07 15.80
C HIS A 69 36.51 -17.34 14.99
N THR A 70 35.73 -18.40 15.20
CA THR A 70 35.85 -19.63 14.41
C THR A 70 35.40 -19.43 12.97
N PHE A 71 34.29 -18.71 12.74
CA PHE A 71 33.83 -18.32 11.41
C PHE A 71 34.86 -17.42 10.70
N GLU A 72 35.34 -16.39 11.39
CA GLU A 72 36.29 -15.41 10.84
C GLU A 72 37.58 -16.10 10.44
N TYR A 73 38.10 -16.98 11.30
CA TYR A 73 39.29 -17.79 11.03
C TYR A 73 39.09 -18.74 9.83
N GLN A 74 37.95 -19.42 9.74
CA GLN A 74 37.66 -20.31 8.61
C GLN A 74 37.56 -19.54 7.28
N ALA A 75 36.86 -18.41 7.28
CA ALA A 75 36.76 -17.53 6.12
C ALA A 75 38.15 -16.96 5.73
N GLU A 76 38.94 -16.52 6.72
CA GLU A 76 40.31 -16.03 6.52
C GLU A 76 41.21 -17.10 5.89
N VAL A 77 41.18 -18.33 6.41
CA VAL A 77 41.99 -19.45 5.88
C VAL A 77 41.60 -19.76 4.44
N VAL A 78 40.30 -19.91 4.14
CA VAL A 78 39.87 -20.27 2.77
C VAL A 78 40.18 -19.14 1.77
N CYS A 79 39.91 -17.88 2.13
CA CYS A 79 40.23 -16.75 1.28
C CYS A 79 41.75 -16.57 1.11
N SER A 80 42.53 -16.81 2.16
CA SER A 80 44.00 -16.75 2.10
C SER A 80 44.57 -17.84 1.18
N VAL A 81 44.05 -19.07 1.26
CA VAL A 81 44.44 -20.17 0.36
C VAL A 81 44.16 -19.82 -1.10
N LEU A 82 42.96 -19.29 -1.39
CA LEU A 82 42.62 -18.84 -2.74
C LEU A 82 43.51 -17.67 -3.20
N MET A 83 43.80 -16.71 -2.33
CA MET A 83 44.76 -15.63 -2.59
C MET A 83 46.16 -16.18 -2.93
N TYR A 84 46.67 -17.15 -2.19
CA TYR A 84 47.97 -17.76 -2.47
C TYR A 84 47.97 -18.53 -3.79
N ILE A 85 46.91 -19.30 -4.07
CA ILE A 85 46.74 -20.01 -5.34
C ILE A 85 46.79 -19.02 -6.51
N VAL A 86 46.03 -17.93 -6.45
CA VAL A 86 46.00 -16.89 -7.49
C VAL A 86 47.35 -16.20 -7.63
N LYS A 87 48.01 -15.84 -6.52
CA LYS A 87 49.37 -15.27 -6.55
C LYS A 87 50.37 -16.24 -7.20
N SER A 88 50.27 -17.53 -6.91
CA SER A 88 51.12 -18.54 -7.54
C SER A 88 50.88 -18.66 -9.05
N ILE A 89 49.62 -18.53 -9.49
CA ILE A 89 49.24 -18.57 -10.90
C ILE A 89 49.80 -17.38 -11.69
N GLN A 90 49.95 -16.20 -11.06
CA GLN A 90 50.58 -15.03 -11.72
C GLN A 90 52.02 -15.29 -12.19
N PHE A 91 52.71 -16.28 -11.61
CA PHE A 91 54.09 -16.65 -12.00
C PHE A 91 54.14 -17.72 -13.11
N LEU A 92 53.00 -18.23 -13.56
CA LEU A 92 52.90 -19.16 -14.69
C LEU A 92 52.78 -18.40 -16.02
N SER A 93 53.35 -18.92 -17.09
CA SER A 93 53.17 -18.34 -18.43
C SER A 93 51.71 -18.50 -18.90
N GLN A 94 51.21 -17.54 -19.70
CA GLN A 94 49.80 -17.54 -20.17
C GLN A 94 49.40 -18.84 -20.92
N ASP A 95 50.38 -19.51 -21.54
CA ASP A 95 50.16 -20.77 -22.27
C ASP A 95 49.87 -21.98 -21.34
N ILE A 96 50.08 -21.85 -20.02
CA ILE A 96 50.01 -22.96 -19.04
C ILE A 96 48.97 -22.68 -17.92
N LEU A 97 48.11 -21.67 -18.06
CA LEU A 97 47.13 -21.36 -17.00
C LEU A 97 46.14 -22.52 -16.78
N PRO A 98 46.01 -23.08 -15.56
CA PRO A 98 45.05 -24.14 -15.29
C PRO A 98 43.61 -23.63 -15.27
N ASN A 99 42.64 -24.51 -15.50
CA ASN A 99 41.25 -24.28 -15.13
C ASN A 99 41.11 -24.38 -13.60
N ILE A 100 40.41 -23.44 -13.01
CA ILE A 100 40.23 -23.29 -11.57
C ILE A 100 38.74 -23.39 -11.31
N PHE A 101 38.36 -24.40 -10.54
CA PHE A 101 36.99 -24.57 -10.08
C PHE A 101 36.96 -24.30 -8.58
N ILE A 102 36.28 -23.22 -8.21
CA ILE A 102 36.00 -22.89 -6.81
C ILE A 102 34.69 -23.56 -6.47
N ILE A 103 34.72 -24.48 -5.50
CA ILE A 103 33.55 -25.25 -5.10
C ILE A 103 33.19 -24.87 -3.66
N THR A 104 31.97 -24.40 -3.48
CA THR A 104 31.39 -24.08 -2.17
C THR A 104 30.20 -24.99 -1.88
N GLN A 105 29.79 -25.06 -0.61
CA GLN A 105 28.62 -25.78 -0.15
C GLN A 105 27.71 -24.86 0.66
N ASN A 106 26.50 -24.63 0.14
CA ASN A 106 25.49 -23.74 0.71
C ASN A 106 26.03 -22.32 1.04
N ALA A 107 26.96 -21.79 0.24
CA ALA A 107 27.53 -20.46 0.46
C ALA A 107 26.56 -19.34 0.06
N GLN A 108 25.57 -19.64 -0.79
CA GLN A 108 24.53 -18.72 -1.24
C GLN A 108 23.13 -19.30 -1.03
N ALA A 109 22.14 -18.42 -0.86
CA ALA A 109 20.74 -18.80 -0.82
C ALA A 109 20.17 -18.87 -2.25
N ILE A 110 19.60 -20.03 -2.63
CA ILE A 110 19.11 -20.27 -3.99
C ILE A 110 17.57 -20.35 -4.04
N THR A 111 16.92 -21.09 -3.11
CA THR A 111 15.45 -21.28 -3.13
C THR A 111 14.78 -20.99 -1.78
N ASN A 112 13.60 -20.37 -1.81
CA ASN A 112 12.76 -20.18 -0.62
C ASN A 112 12.02 -21.45 -0.19
N LYS A 113 11.94 -22.48 -1.06
CA LYS A 113 11.16 -23.70 -0.81
C LYS A 113 11.73 -24.58 0.30
N TYR A 114 13.05 -24.52 0.53
CA TYR A 114 13.74 -25.44 1.44
C TYR A 114 14.68 -24.76 2.45
N ASN A 115 14.75 -23.42 2.43
CA ASN A 115 15.55 -22.65 3.38
C ASN A 115 14.94 -22.68 4.79
N ASN A 116 15.26 -23.72 5.56
CA ASN A 116 15.40 -23.53 6.99
C ASN A 116 16.68 -22.73 7.23
N ALA A 117 16.70 -21.81 8.19
CA ALA A 117 17.86 -20.97 8.52
C ALA A 117 19.15 -21.77 8.87
N LEU A 118 19.03 -23.10 8.99
CA LEU A 118 20.06 -24.07 9.37
C LEU A 118 20.89 -24.62 8.19
N ASP A 119 20.53 -24.32 6.94
CA ASP A 119 21.23 -24.90 5.77
C ASP A 119 22.26 -23.97 5.10
N PHE A 120 22.36 -22.71 5.52
CA PHE A 120 23.33 -21.73 5.00
C PHE A 120 24.70 -21.86 5.68
N ASN A 121 25.79 -21.89 4.90
CA ASN A 121 27.15 -21.88 5.45
C ASN A 121 27.75 -20.47 5.34
N PRO A 122 27.66 -19.64 6.39
CA PRO A 122 28.16 -18.28 6.31
C PRO A 122 29.66 -18.26 6.02
N ALA A 123 30.46 -19.21 6.55
CA ALA A 123 31.92 -19.22 6.45
C ALA A 123 32.43 -19.24 5.01
N GLN A 124 31.61 -19.72 4.08
CA GLN A 124 31.94 -19.78 2.66
C GLN A 124 31.35 -18.62 1.85
N SER A 125 30.45 -17.79 2.41
CA SER A 125 29.90 -16.65 1.69
C SER A 125 30.95 -15.59 1.29
N PRO A 126 31.99 -15.29 2.10
CA PRO A 126 33.09 -14.42 1.65
C PRO A 126 33.84 -14.97 0.43
N VAL A 127 33.92 -16.30 0.29
CA VAL A 127 34.58 -16.99 -0.83
C VAL A 127 33.87 -16.68 -2.15
N VAL A 128 32.55 -16.57 -2.13
CA VAL A 128 31.75 -16.17 -3.30
C VAL A 128 32.12 -14.76 -3.76
N GLY A 129 32.15 -13.81 -2.83
CA GLY A 129 32.53 -12.42 -3.13
C GLY A 129 33.96 -12.33 -3.67
N PHE A 130 34.88 -13.06 -3.04
CA PHE A 130 36.28 -13.13 -3.47
C PHE A 130 36.43 -13.78 -4.84
N ALA A 131 35.72 -14.88 -5.10
CA ALA A 131 35.67 -15.54 -6.40
C ALA A 131 35.16 -14.59 -7.49
N ARG A 132 34.09 -13.82 -7.24
CA ARG A 132 33.60 -12.79 -8.18
C ARG A 132 34.65 -11.73 -8.49
N SER A 133 35.43 -11.29 -7.50
CA SER A 133 36.55 -10.37 -7.74
C SER A 133 37.62 -11.00 -8.64
N LEU A 134 37.99 -12.26 -8.39
CA LEU A 134 38.95 -12.98 -9.21
C LEU A 134 38.47 -13.22 -10.64
N ILE A 135 37.21 -13.62 -10.83
CA ILE A 135 36.59 -13.80 -12.15
C ILE A 135 36.69 -12.51 -12.96
N ASN A 136 36.38 -11.36 -12.33
CA ASN A 136 36.46 -10.06 -12.98
C ASN A 136 37.90 -9.60 -13.27
N GLU A 137 38.84 -9.81 -12.33
CA GLU A 137 40.22 -9.37 -12.48
C GLU A 137 41.01 -10.25 -13.47
N TYR A 138 40.71 -11.54 -13.48
CA TYR A 138 41.32 -12.54 -14.34
C TYR A 138 40.27 -13.12 -15.31
N ALA A 139 39.65 -12.25 -16.12
CA ALA A 139 38.63 -12.57 -17.11
C ALA A 139 39.05 -13.55 -18.24
N VAL A 140 40.16 -14.27 -18.05
CA VAL A 140 40.55 -15.43 -18.85
C VAL A 140 39.61 -16.56 -18.45
N ARG A 141 38.85 -17.11 -19.42
CA ARG A 141 37.80 -18.15 -19.32
C ARG A 141 38.21 -19.48 -18.66
N ARG A 142 38.86 -19.44 -17.50
CA ARG A 142 39.48 -20.58 -16.84
C ARG A 142 39.10 -20.62 -15.37
N LEU A 143 38.28 -19.70 -14.84
CA LEU A 143 37.81 -19.74 -13.45
C LEU A 143 36.28 -19.87 -13.39
N LYS A 144 35.79 -20.86 -12.65
CA LYS A 144 34.35 -21.06 -12.40
C LYS A 144 34.06 -21.25 -10.92
N LEU A 145 32.93 -20.69 -10.47
CA LEU A 145 32.37 -20.90 -9.14
C LEU A 145 31.18 -21.84 -9.23
N ILE A 146 31.19 -22.92 -8.44
CA ILE A 146 30.11 -23.89 -8.32
C ILE A 146 29.68 -23.96 -6.85
N ASP A 147 28.49 -23.48 -6.51
CA ASP A 147 27.92 -23.65 -5.18
C ASP A 147 27.00 -24.87 -5.13
N ILE A 148 27.23 -25.77 -4.16
CA ILE A 148 26.49 -27.02 -4.02
C ILE A 148 25.48 -26.89 -2.89
N GLN A 149 24.20 -27.07 -3.20
CA GLN A 149 23.16 -27.18 -2.20
C GLN A 149 22.89 -28.66 -1.87
N ALA A 150 23.51 -29.14 -0.79
CA ALA A 150 23.38 -30.53 -0.34
C ALA A 150 22.64 -30.61 1.02
N PHE A 151 21.57 -31.40 1.05
CA PHE A 151 20.86 -31.76 2.28
C PHE A 151 21.66 -32.82 3.07
N LYS A 152 22.07 -32.49 4.29
CA LYS A 152 22.71 -33.40 5.26
C LYS A 152 23.98 -34.12 4.76
N ASN A 153 25.11 -33.43 4.63
CA ASN A 153 26.52 -33.92 4.53
C ASN A 153 26.86 -35.19 3.70
N ASN A 154 25.92 -35.81 3.02
CA ASN A 154 26.10 -37.00 2.23
C ASN A 154 26.11 -36.56 0.78
N LEU A 155 27.30 -36.22 0.30
CA LEU A 155 27.56 -36.13 -1.13
C LEU A 155 27.30 -37.53 -1.71
N SER A 156 26.20 -37.70 -2.44
CA SER A 156 25.92 -38.95 -3.14
C SER A 156 26.90 -39.10 -4.32
N SER A 157 27.19 -40.33 -4.74
CA SER A 157 28.00 -40.58 -5.94
C SER A 157 27.44 -39.88 -7.19
N HIS A 158 26.11 -39.71 -7.23
CA HIS A 158 25.41 -39.00 -8.29
C HIS A 158 25.76 -37.51 -8.37
N LEU A 159 25.82 -36.81 -7.23
CA LEU A 159 26.18 -35.39 -7.18
C LEU A 159 27.64 -35.17 -7.60
N PHE A 160 28.52 -36.11 -7.26
CA PHE A 160 29.90 -36.10 -7.73
C PHE A 160 29.99 -36.29 -9.26
N ASP A 161 29.18 -37.19 -9.82
CA ASP A 161 29.09 -37.38 -11.27
C ASP A 161 28.56 -36.14 -12.00
N GLU A 162 27.62 -35.39 -11.40
CA GLU A 162 27.11 -34.12 -11.94
C GLU A 162 28.18 -33.01 -11.90
N ILE A 163 28.89 -32.86 -10.78
CA ILE A 163 30.02 -31.92 -10.67
C ILE A 163 31.06 -32.24 -11.74
N LEU A 164 31.42 -33.53 -11.89
CA LEU A 164 32.34 -33.95 -12.94
C LEU A 164 31.79 -33.68 -14.34
N ARG A 165 30.51 -33.92 -14.60
CA ARG A 165 29.86 -33.60 -15.89
C ARG A 165 29.96 -32.11 -16.20
N GLU A 166 29.71 -31.22 -15.25
CA GLU A 166 29.85 -29.77 -15.45
C GLU A 166 31.31 -29.36 -15.64
N MET A 167 32.24 -29.97 -14.91
CA MET A 167 33.68 -29.72 -15.11
C MET A 167 34.12 -30.19 -16.51
N PHE A 168 33.66 -31.35 -16.96
CA PHE A 168 33.97 -31.88 -18.30
C PHE A 168 33.26 -31.09 -19.41
N SER A 169 32.03 -30.62 -19.21
CA SER A 169 31.30 -29.78 -20.18
C SER A 169 32.01 -28.44 -20.41
N PHE A 170 32.69 -27.92 -19.38
CA PHE A 170 33.52 -26.72 -19.49
C PHE A 170 34.82 -26.97 -20.25
N ILE A 171 35.47 -28.11 -20.02
CA ILE A 171 36.73 -28.47 -20.68
C ILE A 171 36.51 -28.89 -22.14
N SER A 172 35.41 -29.57 -22.43
CA SER A 172 35.04 -30.00 -23.78
C SER A 172 34.22 -28.92 -24.47
N TYR A 173 34.82 -28.22 -25.43
CA TYR A 173 34.15 -27.17 -26.22
C TYR A 173 32.88 -27.73 -26.88
N SER A 174 31.73 -27.55 -26.23
CA SER A 174 30.42 -27.93 -26.75
C SER A 174 29.68 -26.66 -27.15
N PRO A 175 29.25 -26.51 -28.41
CA PRO A 175 28.55 -25.30 -28.87
C PRO A 175 27.19 -25.06 -28.20
N ASN A 176 26.72 -25.99 -27.35
CA ASN A 176 25.48 -25.89 -26.59
C ASN A 176 25.70 -25.71 -25.07
N SER A 177 26.94 -25.58 -24.57
CA SER A 177 27.16 -25.32 -23.13
C SER A 177 26.91 -23.84 -22.81
N VAL A 178 26.21 -23.58 -21.70
CA VAL A 178 25.98 -22.23 -21.19
C VAL A 178 27.30 -21.78 -20.53
N ASP A 179 27.94 -20.75 -21.07
CA ASP A 179 29.24 -20.23 -20.60
C ASP A 179 29.05 -19.33 -19.36
N GLU A 180 28.44 -19.86 -18.30
CA GLU A 180 28.20 -19.15 -17.04
C GLU A 180 29.36 -19.40 -16.07
N GLU A 181 29.90 -18.32 -15.50
CA GLU A 181 31.06 -18.34 -14.59
C GLU A 181 30.68 -18.67 -13.15
N GLU A 182 29.40 -18.51 -12.80
CA GLU A 182 28.83 -18.79 -11.48
C GLU A 182 27.55 -19.64 -11.61
N ILE A 183 27.61 -20.86 -11.08
CA ILE A 183 26.53 -21.85 -11.14
C ILE A 183 26.25 -22.36 -9.74
N ALA A 184 24.98 -22.64 -9.45
CA ALA A 184 24.59 -23.36 -8.25
C ALA A 184 23.89 -24.68 -8.61
N LEU A 185 24.30 -25.77 -7.96
CA LEU A 185 23.76 -27.12 -8.15
C LEU A 185 22.89 -27.48 -6.96
N CYS A 186 21.58 -27.63 -7.16
CA CYS A 186 20.67 -28.01 -6.10
C CYS A 186 20.39 -29.52 -6.14
N TYR A 187 20.67 -30.28 -5.07
CA TYR A 187 20.30 -31.70 -5.06
C TYR A 187 19.03 -31.89 -4.22
N CYS A 188 17.87 -32.03 -4.90
CA CYS A 188 16.64 -32.51 -4.29
C CYS A 188 16.36 -33.93 -4.80
N PRO A 189 16.16 -34.95 -3.94
CA PRO A 189 15.89 -36.33 -4.35
C PRO A 189 14.62 -36.54 -5.23
N CYS A 190 13.87 -35.47 -5.51
CA CYS A 190 12.53 -35.51 -6.09
C CYS A 190 12.41 -34.86 -7.47
N ASP A 191 13.42 -34.09 -7.93
CA ASP A 191 13.34 -33.27 -9.15
C ASP A 191 14.56 -33.50 -10.06
N ASP A 192 14.31 -33.92 -11.31
CA ASP A 192 15.32 -34.39 -12.28
C ASP A 192 16.08 -33.28 -13.05
N ASN A 193 15.96 -31.99 -12.68
CA ASN A 193 16.70 -30.89 -13.33
C ASN A 193 16.93 -29.70 -12.38
N ASN A 194 18.18 -29.50 -11.91
CA ASN A 194 18.45 -28.58 -10.80
C ASN A 194 19.67 -27.63 -10.96
N ASN A 195 20.08 -27.28 -12.18
CA ASN A 195 21.12 -26.27 -12.38
C ASN A 195 20.50 -24.86 -12.31
N VAL A 196 20.99 -24.02 -11.39
CA VAL A 196 20.54 -22.63 -11.22
C VAL A 196 21.67 -21.65 -11.53
N VAL A 197 21.37 -20.56 -12.22
CA VAL A 197 22.31 -19.49 -12.56
C VAL A 197 21.89 -18.22 -11.82
N HIS A 198 22.82 -17.60 -11.10
CA HIS A 198 22.56 -16.33 -10.41
C HIS A 198 22.50 -15.17 -11.41
N ARG A 199 21.42 -14.39 -11.39
CA ARG A 199 21.28 -13.18 -12.21
C ARG A 199 20.83 -11.99 -11.38
N LEU A 200 21.47 -10.85 -11.60
CA LEU A 200 21.03 -9.58 -11.04
C LEU A 200 19.81 -9.08 -11.82
N ILE A 201 18.67 -8.92 -11.15
CA ILE A 201 17.44 -8.40 -11.75
C ILE A 201 17.02 -7.14 -10.98
N PRO A 202 16.73 -6.01 -11.66
CA PRO A 202 16.23 -4.82 -10.98
C PRO A 202 14.86 -5.10 -10.35
N LEU A 203 14.71 -4.80 -9.06
CA LEU A 203 13.51 -5.09 -8.27
C LEU A 203 12.22 -4.40 -8.78
N PHE A 204 12.33 -3.48 -9.74
CA PHE A 204 11.24 -2.66 -10.27
C PHE A 204 10.62 -3.20 -11.58
N THR A 205 11.14 -4.28 -12.16
CA THR A 205 10.42 -4.99 -13.23
C THR A 205 9.31 -5.82 -12.62
N LYS A 206 8.08 -5.33 -12.78
CA LYS A 206 6.79 -6.01 -12.58
C LYS A 206 6.93 -7.53 -12.43
N ILE A 207 6.60 -8.05 -11.25
CA ILE A 207 6.06 -9.40 -11.14
C ILE A 207 4.73 -9.37 -11.89
N ASN A 208 4.79 -9.53 -13.20
CA ASN A 208 3.63 -9.94 -13.98
C ASN A 208 3.30 -11.35 -13.50
N GLN A 209 2.05 -11.51 -13.09
CA GLN A 209 1.42 -12.73 -12.60
C GLN A 209 1.32 -13.80 -13.70
N THR A 210 2.44 -14.30 -14.18
CA THR A 210 2.48 -15.44 -15.10
C THR A 210 3.58 -16.37 -14.62
N GLU A 211 3.18 -17.57 -14.19
CA GLU A 211 3.99 -18.66 -13.61
C GLU A 211 4.17 -18.67 -12.09
N ILE A 212 3.09 -18.41 -11.36
CA ILE A 212 2.91 -18.98 -10.01
C ILE A 212 1.67 -19.85 -10.10
N THR A 213 1.82 -21.16 -9.93
CA THR A 213 0.70 -22.11 -9.87
C THR A 213 -0.10 -21.88 -8.60
N ASP A 214 -1.42 -22.09 -8.66
CA ASP A 214 -2.39 -21.76 -7.61
C ASP A 214 -2.06 -22.40 -6.23
N ASP A 215 -1.28 -23.48 -6.20
CA ASP A 215 -0.83 -24.15 -4.96
C ASP A 215 0.25 -23.36 -4.16
N GLU A 216 1.00 -22.46 -4.81
CA GLU A 216 2.03 -21.65 -4.11
C GLU A 216 1.43 -20.41 -3.44
N ILE A 217 0.24 -19.97 -3.87
CA ILE A 217 -0.53 -18.92 -3.20
C ILE A 217 -1.08 -19.42 -1.85
N GLU A 218 -1.46 -20.70 -1.74
CA GLU A 218 -1.92 -21.27 -0.46
C GLU A 218 -0.81 -21.36 0.58
N THR A 219 0.42 -21.73 0.19
CA THR A 219 1.51 -21.91 1.15
C THR A 219 2.11 -20.59 1.66
N VAL A 220 2.09 -19.51 0.87
CA VAL A 220 2.46 -18.16 1.33
C VAL A 220 1.34 -17.52 2.16
N ASN A 221 0.07 -17.81 1.84
CA ASN A 221 -1.06 -17.35 2.66
C ASN A 221 -1.14 -18.07 4.01
N GLN A 222 -0.63 -19.29 4.15
CA GLN A 222 -0.62 -20.04 5.42
C GLN A 222 0.41 -19.56 6.46
N LYS A 223 1.27 -18.57 6.15
CA LYS A 223 2.08 -17.84 7.14
C LYS A 223 1.57 -16.42 7.42
N THR A 224 0.32 -16.10 7.10
CA THR A 224 -0.38 -15.06 7.86
C THR A 224 -0.77 -15.66 9.21
N LYS A 225 -0.17 -15.15 10.29
CA LYS A 225 -0.67 -15.43 11.64
C LYS A 225 -2.11 -14.95 11.69
N ILE A 226 -3.06 -15.88 11.76
CA ILE A 226 -4.35 -15.56 12.37
C ILE A 226 -4.03 -15.20 13.82
N ILE A 227 -4.01 -13.91 14.13
CA ILE A 227 -3.93 -13.45 15.51
C ILE A 227 -5.21 -13.96 16.19
N ASN A 228 -5.01 -14.88 17.12
CA ASN A 228 -6.06 -15.38 18.00
C ASN A 228 -6.42 -14.21 18.95
N PRO A 229 -7.64 -13.63 18.90
CA PRO A 229 -7.96 -12.36 19.55
C PRO A 229 -8.15 -12.46 21.07
N ASN A 230 -7.65 -13.52 21.71
CA ASN A 230 -7.78 -13.74 23.16
C ASN A 230 -6.51 -13.43 23.96
N ARG A 231 -5.60 -12.61 23.40
CA ARG A 231 -4.55 -11.94 24.18
C ARG A 231 -4.76 -10.44 24.02
N ASP A 232 -5.46 -9.85 24.98
CA ASP A 232 -5.50 -8.41 25.29
C ASP A 232 -5.15 -7.50 24.09
N CYS A 233 -6.02 -7.49 23.07
CA CYS A 233 -5.82 -6.62 21.91
C CYS A 233 -6.03 -5.16 22.33
N GLU A 234 -4.93 -4.46 22.56
CA GLU A 234 -4.79 -3.08 22.10
C GLU A 234 -5.41 -3.00 20.69
N SER A 235 -6.39 -2.12 20.51
CA SER A 235 -7.22 -2.05 19.31
C SER A 235 -6.37 -1.88 18.06
N VAL A 236 -6.41 -2.85 17.14
CA VAL A 236 -5.74 -2.72 15.84
C VAL A 236 -6.42 -1.61 15.05
N HIS A 237 -5.78 -0.46 14.93
CA HIS A 237 -6.28 0.63 14.09
C HIS A 237 -5.90 0.35 12.63
N PHE A 238 -6.78 0.65 11.69
CA PHE A 238 -6.54 0.50 10.26
C PHE A 238 -7.10 1.68 9.47
N LYS A 239 -6.58 1.89 8.26
CA LYS A 239 -7.10 2.86 7.26
C LYS A 239 -7.10 2.29 5.85
N LEU A 240 -7.93 2.88 4.99
CA LEU A 240 -7.88 2.65 3.56
C LEU A 240 -6.77 3.49 2.95
N LYS A 241 -5.80 2.85 2.32
CA LYS A 241 -4.69 3.50 1.62
C LYS A 241 -5.10 3.75 0.17
N VAL A 242 -5.03 5.01 -0.26
CA VAL A 242 -5.16 5.36 -1.68
C VAL A 242 -3.90 4.88 -2.43
N PRO A 243 -4.04 4.08 -3.49
CA PRO A 243 -2.90 3.52 -4.21
C PRO A 243 -2.20 4.59 -5.06
N GLN A 244 -0.87 4.50 -5.16
CA GLN A 244 -0.09 5.35 -6.08
C GLN A 244 -0.48 5.14 -7.55
N SER A 245 -0.97 3.95 -7.91
CA SER A 245 -1.48 3.64 -9.25
C SER A 245 -2.71 4.47 -9.65
N ARG A 246 -3.42 5.03 -8.66
CA ARG A 246 -4.70 5.76 -8.81
C ARG A 246 -5.83 4.92 -9.45
N PHE A 247 -5.64 3.61 -9.62
CA PHE A 247 -6.71 2.70 -10.00
C PHE A 247 -7.60 2.40 -8.80
N LEU A 248 -8.91 2.57 -8.97
CA LEU A 248 -9.89 2.33 -7.90
C LEU A 248 -9.98 0.86 -7.45
N THR A 249 -9.40 -0.06 -8.20
CA THR A 249 -9.31 -1.49 -7.87
C THR A 249 -8.21 -1.82 -6.86
N ASP A 250 -7.28 -0.89 -6.64
CA ASP A 250 -6.06 -1.14 -5.87
C ASP A 250 -6.15 -0.54 -4.46
N LEU A 251 -7.33 -0.12 -3.99
CA LEU A 251 -7.48 0.35 -2.61
C LEU A 251 -7.28 -0.84 -1.66
N LYS A 252 -6.47 -0.62 -0.62
CA LYS A 252 -6.14 -1.64 0.38
C LYS A 252 -6.26 -1.09 1.78
N TRP A 253 -6.82 -1.91 2.66
CA TRP A 253 -6.81 -1.63 4.09
C TRP A 253 -5.43 -1.96 4.66
N VAL A 254 -4.86 -1.03 5.41
CA VAL A 254 -3.54 -1.15 6.02
C VAL A 254 -3.61 -0.87 7.52
N THR A 255 -2.84 -1.61 8.31
CA THR A 255 -2.74 -1.40 9.76
C THR A 255 -2.06 -0.07 10.01
N ILE A 256 -2.62 0.72 10.92
CA ILE A 256 -1.97 1.90 11.48
C ILE A 256 -1.58 1.55 12.90
N ILE A 257 -0.33 1.82 13.25
CA ILE A 257 0.06 1.81 14.65
C ILE A 257 -0.58 3.02 15.31
N SER A 258 -1.55 2.78 16.18
CA SER A 258 -2.04 3.78 17.12
C SER A 258 -1.06 3.89 18.27
N ASN A 259 0.00 4.67 18.10
CA ASN A 259 0.60 5.26 19.29
C ASN A 259 -0.50 6.14 19.88
N SER A 260 -0.86 5.93 21.14
CA SER A 260 -1.90 6.68 21.86
C SER A 260 -1.53 8.17 21.87
N CYS A 261 -1.86 8.89 20.80
CA CYS A 261 -1.55 10.29 20.68
C CYS A 261 -2.41 11.03 21.72
N PRO A 262 -1.82 11.94 22.51
CA PRO A 262 -2.62 12.79 23.39
C PRO A 262 -3.62 13.59 22.54
N LEU A 263 -4.87 13.66 22.99
CA LEU A 263 -5.87 14.51 22.34
C LEU A 263 -5.55 15.97 22.62
N GLY A 264 -5.69 16.82 21.61
CA GLY A 264 -5.78 18.25 21.80
C GLY A 264 -6.98 18.63 22.67
N PRO A 265 -7.01 19.85 23.25
CA PRO A 265 -8.03 20.25 24.21
C PRO A 265 -9.48 20.12 23.68
N THR A 266 -9.70 20.41 22.39
CA THR A 266 -11.03 20.39 21.76
C THR A 266 -11.24 19.20 20.81
N GLU A 267 -10.29 18.26 20.80
CA GLU A 267 -10.34 17.09 19.93
C GLU A 267 -11.15 15.95 20.55
N ILE A 268 -11.71 15.11 19.68
CA ILE A 268 -12.52 13.96 20.04
C ILE A 268 -12.03 12.75 19.25
N GLU A 269 -11.73 11.65 19.95
CA GLU A 269 -11.48 10.37 19.30
C GLU A 269 -12.78 9.60 19.11
N ILE A 270 -12.97 9.10 17.90
CA ILE A 270 -14.20 8.45 17.45
C ILE A 270 -13.85 7.09 16.88
N LYS A 271 -14.57 6.06 17.31
CA LYS A 271 -14.60 4.77 16.62
C LYS A 271 -15.61 4.86 15.49
N VAL A 272 -15.14 4.75 14.25
CA VAL A 272 -15.95 4.94 13.04
C VAL A 272 -16.77 3.68 12.78
N TYR A 273 -18.09 3.85 12.63
CA TYR A 273 -18.99 2.75 12.27
C TYR A 273 -19.20 2.64 10.78
N SER A 274 -19.52 3.77 10.14
CA SER A 274 -19.81 3.84 8.71
C SER A 274 -19.25 5.11 8.09
N VAL A 275 -18.99 5.06 6.79
CA VAL A 275 -18.43 6.17 6.00
C VAL A 275 -19.25 6.37 4.74
N GLY A 276 -19.66 7.61 4.46
CA GLY A 276 -20.34 7.97 3.22
C GLY A 276 -19.35 8.29 2.11
N ILE A 277 -19.54 7.71 0.91
CA ILE A 277 -18.76 8.06 -0.28
C ILE A 277 -19.36 9.29 -0.96
N ASN A 278 -18.51 10.27 -1.25
CA ASN A 278 -18.82 11.46 -2.04
C ASN A 278 -18.07 11.46 -3.38
N SER A 279 -18.54 12.27 -4.33
CA SER A 279 -17.86 12.46 -5.61
C SER A 279 -16.44 13.00 -5.43
N SER A 280 -16.19 13.78 -4.38
CA SER A 280 -14.84 14.23 -4.01
C SER A 280 -13.91 13.07 -3.68
N ASP A 281 -14.40 12.02 -3.03
CA ASP A 281 -13.57 10.88 -2.63
C ASP A 281 -13.09 10.09 -3.85
N ILE A 282 -13.95 9.93 -4.87
CA ILE A 282 -13.57 9.30 -6.14
C ILE A 282 -12.53 10.13 -6.88
N LEU A 283 -12.72 11.45 -6.93
CA LEU A 283 -11.77 12.35 -7.59
C LEU A 283 -10.42 12.36 -6.87
N LYS A 284 -10.41 12.36 -5.52
CA LYS A 284 -9.19 12.25 -4.71
C LYS A 284 -8.49 10.91 -4.94
N ALA A 285 -9.23 9.80 -4.91
CA ALA A 285 -8.68 8.47 -5.16
C ALA A 285 -8.04 8.35 -6.55
N ARG A 286 -8.60 9.02 -7.56
CA ARG A 286 -8.06 9.09 -8.93
C ARG A 286 -6.97 10.14 -9.15
N GLY A 287 -6.67 10.98 -8.15
CA GLY A 287 -5.74 12.11 -8.32
C GLY A 287 -6.26 13.20 -9.27
N LEU A 288 -7.57 13.30 -9.44
CA LEU A 288 -8.25 14.28 -10.30
C LEU A 288 -8.96 15.39 -9.51
N TYR A 289 -8.86 15.37 -8.19
CA TYR A 289 -9.46 16.42 -7.37
C TYR A 289 -8.65 17.70 -7.52
N PRO A 290 -9.26 18.85 -7.85
CA PRO A 290 -8.52 20.09 -8.07
C PRO A 290 -7.70 20.48 -6.83
N HIS A 291 -6.38 20.54 -6.99
CA HIS A 291 -5.42 20.82 -5.92
C HIS A 291 -5.12 22.32 -5.83
N THR A 292 -4.84 22.79 -4.61
CA THR A 292 -4.32 24.15 -4.36
C THR A 292 -2.96 24.40 -5.02
N GLN A 293 -2.18 23.35 -5.30
CA GLN A 293 -0.91 23.44 -6.04
C GLN A 293 -1.08 23.97 -7.48
N GLN A 294 -2.26 23.82 -8.12
CA GLN A 294 -2.50 24.32 -9.49
C GLN A 294 -2.67 25.85 -9.58
N ILE A 295 -2.76 26.56 -8.44
CA ILE A 295 -3.03 28.01 -8.41
C ILE A 295 -1.74 28.83 -8.22
N GLY A 296 -0.57 28.19 -8.05
CA GLY A 296 0.70 28.90 -7.82
C GLY A 296 0.77 29.63 -6.48
N ILE A 297 -0.14 29.32 -5.56
CA ILE A 297 -0.05 29.73 -4.16
C ILE A 297 0.76 28.65 -3.45
N ASP A 298 1.96 29.00 -2.98
CA ASP A 298 2.89 28.07 -2.35
C ASP A 298 2.45 27.75 -0.91
N TYR A 299 1.50 26.81 -0.81
CA TYR A 299 1.06 26.25 0.47
C TYR A 299 2.08 25.26 1.09
N LYS A 300 3.31 25.11 0.54
CA LYS A 300 4.38 24.35 1.21
C LYS A 300 4.72 24.94 2.58
N GLN A 301 4.53 26.23 2.80
CA GLN A 301 4.73 26.86 4.11
C GLN A 301 3.70 26.43 5.18
N LEU A 302 2.61 25.77 4.78
CA LEU A 302 1.52 25.38 5.69
C LEU A 302 1.43 23.85 5.93
N ASN A 303 2.43 23.06 5.52
CA ASN A 303 2.44 21.59 5.71
C ASN A 303 1.19 20.85 5.15
N LEU A 304 0.55 21.37 4.09
CA LEU A 304 -0.71 20.82 3.57
C LEU A 304 -0.55 19.68 2.54
N ASN A 305 0.67 19.29 2.15
CA ASN A 305 0.90 18.29 1.10
C ASN A 305 0.39 16.88 1.43
N ALA A 306 0.14 16.57 2.72
CA ALA A 306 -0.38 15.27 3.17
C ALA A 306 -1.92 15.21 3.28
N LEU A 307 -2.61 16.35 3.23
CA LEU A 307 -4.06 16.43 3.47
C LEU A 307 -4.91 16.11 2.24
N ASP A 308 -4.30 16.11 1.06
CA ASP A 308 -4.99 15.97 -0.23
C ASP A 308 -5.21 14.50 -0.66
N GLU A 309 -4.71 13.53 0.12
CA GLU A 309 -4.87 12.10 -0.16
C GLU A 309 -5.93 11.40 0.71
N GLU A 310 -6.38 12.06 1.78
CA GLU A 310 -7.32 11.46 2.72
C GLU A 310 -8.76 11.50 2.15
N ILE A 311 -9.40 10.33 2.15
CA ILE A 311 -10.73 10.09 1.59
C ILE A 311 -11.75 9.78 2.68
N GLY A 312 -13.02 10.00 2.37
CA GLY A 312 -14.15 9.75 3.27
C GLY A 312 -14.42 10.99 4.09
N SER A 313 -15.38 11.78 3.64
CA SER A 313 -15.73 13.03 4.33
C SER A 313 -16.88 12.91 5.29
N ASP A 314 -17.85 12.03 5.03
CA ASP A 314 -19.02 11.82 5.89
C ASP A 314 -18.82 10.57 6.73
N PHE A 315 -19.15 10.63 8.02
CA PHE A 315 -19.04 9.47 8.90
C PHE A 315 -20.07 9.47 10.03
N SER A 316 -20.25 8.28 10.61
CA SER A 316 -20.94 8.04 11.86
C SER A 316 -20.10 7.14 12.74
N GLY A 317 -20.35 7.18 14.04
CA GLY A 317 -19.55 6.41 15.00
C GLY A 317 -19.91 6.73 16.43
N VAL A 318 -19.02 6.34 17.33
CA VAL A 318 -19.17 6.53 18.78
C VAL A 318 -17.96 7.24 19.36
N ILE A 319 -18.19 8.13 20.32
CA ILE A 319 -17.12 8.82 21.04
C ILE A 319 -16.38 7.83 21.95
N MET A 320 -15.05 7.78 21.79
CA MET A 320 -14.16 6.95 22.60
C MET A 320 -13.40 7.76 23.64
N ARG A 321 -12.91 8.96 23.27
CA ARG A 321 -12.16 9.86 24.14
C ARG A 321 -12.50 11.32 23.84
N LEU A 322 -12.40 12.16 24.86
CA LEU A 322 -12.65 13.60 24.80
C LEU A 322 -11.40 14.36 25.25
N GLY A 323 -11.09 15.46 24.55
CA GLY A 323 -10.15 16.47 25.00
C GLY A 323 -10.66 17.23 26.22
N SER A 324 -9.76 17.88 26.95
CA SER A 324 -10.05 18.54 28.25
C SER A 324 -10.99 19.75 28.17
N GLU A 325 -11.12 20.36 27.00
CA GLU A 325 -11.94 21.55 26.72
C GLU A 325 -13.13 21.24 25.78
N VAL A 326 -13.44 19.96 25.57
CA VAL A 326 -14.66 19.58 24.85
C VAL A 326 -15.88 19.95 25.68
N THR A 327 -16.91 20.50 25.01
CA THR A 327 -18.16 20.90 25.66
C THR A 327 -18.80 19.76 26.46
N ASN A 328 -19.31 20.07 27.65
CA ASN A 328 -19.97 19.12 28.56
C ASN A 328 -21.27 18.50 27.99
N SER A 329 -21.71 18.90 26.80
CA SER A 329 -22.86 18.30 26.11
C SER A 329 -22.53 16.99 25.38
N LEU A 330 -21.25 16.60 25.31
CA LEU A 330 -20.78 15.38 24.66
C LEU A 330 -20.18 14.43 25.69
N ASN A 331 -20.52 13.15 25.60
CA ASN A 331 -20.06 12.11 26.51
C ASN A 331 -19.42 10.95 25.75
N ILE A 332 -18.49 10.26 26.41
CA ILE A 332 -17.97 8.98 25.92
C ILE A 332 -19.13 7.98 25.79
N GLY A 333 -19.21 7.29 24.66
CA GLY A 333 -20.32 6.39 24.33
C GLY A 333 -21.45 7.01 23.52
N ASP A 334 -21.48 8.34 23.35
CA ASP A 334 -22.48 9.00 22.51
C ASP A 334 -22.32 8.58 21.05
N GLN A 335 -23.46 8.23 20.43
CA GLN A 335 -23.56 8.01 18.99
C GLN A 335 -23.58 9.36 18.29
N ILE A 336 -22.75 9.50 17.26
CA ILE A 336 -22.54 10.77 16.58
C ILE A 336 -22.52 10.59 15.06
N PHE A 337 -22.67 11.70 14.36
CA PHE A 337 -22.35 11.80 12.95
C PHE A 337 -21.72 13.15 12.65
N GLY A 338 -20.99 13.22 11.55
CA GLY A 338 -20.35 14.45 11.16
C GLY A 338 -19.54 14.36 9.90
N ARG A 339 -18.69 15.37 9.73
CA ARG A 339 -17.92 15.56 8.51
C ARG A 339 -16.48 15.91 8.81
N THR A 340 -15.53 15.24 8.16
CA THR A 340 -14.11 15.58 8.21
C THR A 340 -13.54 15.77 6.81
N ALA A 341 -12.83 16.88 6.57
CA ALA A 341 -12.22 17.14 5.26
C ALA A 341 -10.76 16.68 5.19
N GLU A 342 -10.07 16.78 6.32
CA GLU A 342 -8.63 16.74 6.47
C GLU A 342 -8.13 15.38 6.96
N VAL A 343 -8.92 14.74 7.82
CA VAL A 343 -8.50 13.49 8.48
C VAL A 343 -8.79 12.28 7.61
N GLY A 344 -9.90 12.31 6.85
CA GLY A 344 -10.41 11.14 6.13
C GLY A 344 -11.00 10.09 7.08
N ALA A 345 -12.23 9.67 6.79
CA ALA A 345 -13.01 8.80 7.65
C ALA A 345 -12.92 7.32 7.29
N PHE A 346 -12.29 6.94 6.17
CA PHE A 346 -12.00 5.53 5.86
C PHE A 346 -10.90 4.95 6.76
N LYS A 347 -11.17 4.95 8.06
CA LYS A 347 -10.29 4.55 9.16
C LYS A 347 -11.14 3.89 10.24
N SER A 348 -10.58 2.96 10.99
CA SER A 348 -11.21 2.38 12.18
C SER A 348 -11.54 3.43 13.25
N HIS A 349 -10.64 4.40 13.42
CA HIS A 349 -10.73 5.49 14.38
C HIS A 349 -10.24 6.78 13.74
N ILE A 350 -10.85 7.89 14.13
CA ILE A 350 -10.46 9.24 13.71
C ILE A 350 -10.43 10.17 14.93
N ILE A 351 -9.58 11.18 14.85
CA ILE A 351 -9.56 12.29 15.80
C ILE A 351 -10.01 13.53 15.04
N VAL A 352 -11.03 14.22 15.54
CA VAL A 352 -11.60 15.42 14.89
C VAL A 352 -11.91 16.50 15.93
N GLU A 353 -11.98 17.75 15.47
CA GLU A 353 -12.45 18.86 16.30
C GLU A 353 -13.93 18.71 16.68
N GLN A 354 -14.29 19.08 17.90
CA GLN A 354 -15.65 18.97 18.44
C GLN A 354 -16.74 19.62 17.57
N HIS A 355 -16.39 20.65 16.79
CA HIS A 355 -17.33 21.35 15.91
C HIS A 355 -17.67 20.58 14.63
N SER A 356 -16.94 19.49 14.34
CA SER A 356 -17.11 18.65 13.15
C SER A 356 -18.24 17.62 13.27
N ILE A 357 -18.78 17.44 14.47
CA ILE A 357 -19.73 16.38 14.83
C ILE A 357 -20.90 16.90 15.64
N VAL A 358 -21.98 16.12 15.65
CA VAL A 358 -23.15 16.30 16.54
C VAL A 358 -23.67 14.93 16.99
N CYS A 359 -24.44 14.90 18.08
CA CYS A 359 -25.16 13.71 18.51
C CYS A 359 -26.12 13.23 17.42
N ALA A 360 -26.16 11.92 17.24
CA ALA A 360 -27.07 11.26 16.34
C ALA A 360 -28.53 11.39 16.82
N PRO A 361 -29.49 11.56 15.89
CA PRO A 361 -30.88 11.34 16.18
C PRO A 361 -31.13 9.91 16.68
N SER A 362 -32.02 9.76 17.65
CA SER A 362 -32.28 8.48 18.33
C SER A 362 -32.93 7.43 17.42
N ASN A 363 -33.54 7.89 16.32
CA ASN A 363 -34.31 7.09 15.38
C ASN A 363 -33.51 6.59 14.16
N LEU A 364 -32.21 6.90 14.03
CA LEU A 364 -31.43 6.60 12.83
C LEU A 364 -30.29 5.61 13.06
N THR A 365 -30.07 4.75 12.08
CA THR A 365 -28.95 3.80 12.05
C THR A 365 -27.63 4.49 11.67
N PRO A 366 -26.46 3.93 12.04
CA PRO A 366 -25.16 4.46 11.62
C PRO A 366 -25.02 4.67 10.12
N GLU A 367 -25.61 3.80 9.30
CA GLU A 367 -25.57 3.91 7.84
C GLU A 367 -26.41 5.09 7.33
N GLU A 368 -27.61 5.27 7.88
CA GLU A 368 -28.49 6.41 7.56
C GLU A 368 -27.84 7.74 7.91
N LEU A 369 -27.19 7.81 9.07
CA LEU A 369 -26.47 9.00 9.53
C LEU A 369 -25.39 9.46 8.54
N CYS A 370 -24.67 8.53 7.91
CA CYS A 370 -23.63 8.86 6.91
C CYS A 370 -24.20 9.47 5.62
N THR A 371 -25.51 9.36 5.39
CA THR A 371 -26.14 9.98 4.23
C THR A 371 -26.40 11.48 4.42
N LEU A 372 -26.32 11.97 5.66
CA LEU A 372 -26.75 13.31 6.02
C LEU A 372 -25.72 14.43 5.80
N PRO A 373 -24.48 14.36 6.34
CA PRO A 373 -23.69 15.55 6.61
C PRO A 373 -23.40 16.38 5.36
N THR A 374 -22.59 15.90 4.41
CA THR A 374 -22.24 16.71 3.23
C THR A 374 -23.46 17.07 2.38
N ALA A 375 -24.44 16.16 2.24
CA ALA A 375 -25.61 16.37 1.39
C ALA A 375 -26.49 17.51 1.91
N PHE A 376 -26.92 17.44 3.17
CA PHE A 376 -27.77 18.46 3.79
C PHE A 376 -27.01 19.73 4.14
N LEU A 377 -25.75 19.65 4.58
CA LEU A 377 -24.94 20.85 4.79
C LEU A 377 -24.84 21.65 3.49
N THR A 378 -24.58 21.01 2.36
CA THR A 378 -24.49 21.69 1.06
C THR A 378 -25.85 22.31 0.67
N ALA A 379 -26.92 21.52 0.75
CA ALA A 379 -28.25 21.96 0.35
C ALA A 379 -28.78 23.11 1.21
N ILE A 380 -28.74 22.97 2.55
CA ILE A 380 -29.29 23.97 3.46
C ILE A 380 -28.41 25.22 3.48
N TYR A 381 -27.08 25.09 3.53
CA TYR A 381 -26.20 26.25 3.46
C TYR A 381 -26.39 27.04 2.15
N GLY A 382 -26.51 26.35 1.02
CA GLY A 382 -26.75 26.99 -0.27
C GLY A 382 -28.13 27.64 -0.35
N LEU A 383 -29.18 26.86 -0.13
CA LEU A 383 -30.56 27.31 -0.36
C LEU A 383 -31.05 28.27 0.74
N ARG A 384 -30.75 28.01 2.02
CA ARG A 384 -31.16 28.86 3.15
C ARG A 384 -30.26 30.07 3.34
N ASP A 385 -28.95 29.83 3.46
CA ASP A 385 -28.02 30.85 3.98
C ASP A 385 -27.39 31.70 2.87
N ARG A 386 -27.42 31.26 1.60
CA ARG A 386 -26.84 31.99 0.46
C ARG A 386 -27.88 32.49 -0.53
N ALA A 387 -28.87 31.67 -0.86
CA ALA A 387 -29.92 32.02 -1.80
C ALA A 387 -31.18 32.57 -1.13
N HIS A 388 -31.32 32.42 0.19
CA HIS A 388 -32.53 32.82 0.93
C HIS A 388 -33.81 32.32 0.24
N LEU A 389 -33.85 31.03 -0.12
CA LEU A 389 -34.96 30.43 -0.84
C LEU A 389 -36.26 30.61 -0.06
N GLU A 390 -37.24 31.21 -0.74
CA GLU A 390 -38.57 31.50 -0.22
C GLU A 390 -39.64 30.68 -0.93
N SER A 391 -40.81 30.61 -0.31
CA SER A 391 -42.02 30.06 -0.94
C SER A 391 -42.35 30.83 -2.23
N GLU A 392 -43.00 30.17 -3.18
CA GLU A 392 -43.40 30.66 -4.50
C GLU A 392 -42.25 30.90 -5.49
N GLN A 393 -41.00 30.62 -5.09
CA GLN A 393 -39.85 30.69 -5.98
C GLN A 393 -39.65 29.40 -6.79
N THR A 394 -38.97 29.52 -7.93
CA THR A 394 -38.55 28.38 -8.76
C THR A 394 -37.09 28.04 -8.53
N VAL A 395 -36.79 26.74 -8.34
CA VAL A 395 -35.43 26.23 -8.16
C VAL A 395 -35.07 25.24 -9.27
N LEU A 396 -33.84 25.33 -9.81
CA LEU A 396 -33.26 24.35 -10.72
C LEU A 396 -32.18 23.57 -9.98
N ILE A 397 -32.37 22.26 -9.85
CA ILE A 397 -31.44 21.34 -9.20
C ILE A 397 -30.79 20.47 -10.27
N HIS A 398 -29.50 20.71 -10.54
CA HIS A 398 -28.74 19.85 -11.43
C HIS A 398 -28.29 18.56 -10.75
N ALA A 399 -28.17 17.49 -11.54
CA ALA A 399 -27.82 16.15 -11.07
C ALA A 399 -28.68 15.69 -9.87
N ALA A 400 -29.98 15.99 -9.92
CA ALA A 400 -30.89 15.93 -8.77
C ALA A 400 -31.05 14.53 -8.13
N ALA A 401 -30.76 13.47 -8.89
CA ALA A 401 -30.80 12.09 -8.40
C ALA A 401 -29.59 11.69 -7.53
N GLY A 402 -28.59 12.56 -7.38
CA GLY A 402 -27.47 12.38 -6.45
C GLY A 402 -27.80 12.87 -5.04
N ALA A 403 -26.95 12.56 -4.06
CA ALA A 403 -27.24 12.83 -2.65
C ALA A 403 -27.56 14.31 -2.33
N VAL A 404 -26.76 15.26 -2.84
CA VAL A 404 -27.00 16.70 -2.63
C VAL A 404 -28.32 17.13 -3.27
N GLY A 405 -28.63 16.62 -4.46
CA GLY A 405 -29.87 16.93 -5.16
C GLY A 405 -31.10 16.44 -4.41
N LEU A 406 -31.05 15.23 -3.87
CA LEU A 406 -32.13 14.66 -3.05
C LEU A 406 -32.29 15.42 -1.71
N ALA A 407 -31.18 15.85 -1.10
CA ALA A 407 -31.22 16.71 0.08
C ALA A 407 -31.87 18.07 -0.24
N ALA A 408 -31.51 18.67 -1.38
CA ALA A 408 -32.08 19.93 -1.85
C ALA A 408 -33.59 19.82 -2.11
N ILE A 409 -34.05 18.72 -2.72
CA ILE A 409 -35.49 18.46 -2.91
C ILE A 409 -36.23 18.40 -1.57
N GLN A 410 -35.68 17.69 -0.57
CA GLN A 410 -36.29 17.63 0.76
C GLN A 410 -36.35 19.01 1.42
N TYR A 411 -35.27 19.80 1.32
CA TYR A 411 -35.26 21.16 1.84
C TYR A 411 -36.28 22.07 1.14
N CYS A 412 -36.40 22.00 -0.19
CA CYS A 412 -37.40 22.78 -0.93
C CYS A 412 -38.82 22.47 -0.47
N ARG A 413 -39.13 21.20 -0.20
CA ARG A 413 -40.43 20.78 0.35
C ARG A 413 -40.66 21.30 1.77
N MET A 414 -39.61 21.40 2.57
CA MET A 414 -39.68 22.00 3.91
C MET A 414 -39.99 23.50 3.84
N VAL A 415 -39.49 24.21 2.83
CA VAL A 415 -39.81 25.64 2.58
C VAL A 415 -41.28 25.83 2.17
N GLY A 416 -41.86 24.87 1.44
CA GLY A 416 -43.29 24.88 1.08
C GLY A 416 -43.51 24.97 -0.42
N ASN A 417 -44.22 26.00 -0.89
CA ASN A 417 -44.69 26.14 -2.27
C ASN A 417 -43.55 26.53 -3.25
N VAL A 418 -42.51 25.69 -3.39
CA VAL A 418 -41.37 25.92 -4.29
C VAL A 418 -41.55 25.08 -5.56
N THR A 419 -41.41 25.71 -6.73
CA THR A 419 -41.42 24.99 -8.02
C THR A 419 -40.06 24.36 -8.26
N ILE A 420 -39.99 23.02 -8.22
CA ILE A 420 -38.74 22.28 -8.41
C ILE A 420 -38.60 21.84 -9.87
N ILE A 421 -37.51 22.28 -10.51
CA ILE A 421 -37.05 21.79 -11.80
C ILE A 421 -35.77 20.98 -11.57
N ALA A 422 -35.68 19.80 -12.16
CA ALA A 422 -34.56 18.88 -11.94
C ALA A 422 -33.90 18.45 -13.26
N THR A 423 -32.59 18.16 -13.21
CA THR A 423 -31.92 17.45 -14.31
C THR A 423 -31.22 16.19 -13.85
N ALA A 424 -31.23 15.15 -14.70
CA ALA A 424 -30.46 13.93 -14.46
C ALA A 424 -30.03 13.23 -15.76
N GLY A 425 -28.91 12.51 -15.71
CA GLY A 425 -28.22 12.02 -16.91
C GLY A 425 -28.84 10.79 -17.56
N THR A 426 -29.30 9.80 -16.78
CA THR A 426 -29.89 8.56 -17.31
C THR A 426 -31.41 8.59 -17.27
N ARG A 427 -32.06 7.75 -18.09
CA ARG A 427 -33.52 7.67 -18.14
C ARG A 427 -34.09 7.17 -16.80
N GLU A 428 -33.41 6.23 -16.17
CA GLU A 428 -33.76 5.61 -14.90
C GLU A 428 -33.76 6.66 -13.77
N LYS A 429 -32.73 7.51 -13.73
CA LYS A 429 -32.66 8.64 -12.78
C LYS A 429 -33.78 9.64 -12.98
N ARG A 430 -34.09 9.99 -14.23
CA ARG A 430 -35.19 10.91 -14.54
C ARG A 430 -36.56 10.31 -14.18
N LYS A 431 -36.76 9.03 -14.47
CA LYS A 431 -37.96 8.28 -14.08
C LYS A 431 -38.13 8.25 -12.56
N PHE A 432 -37.05 7.98 -11.81
CA PHE A 432 -37.06 8.04 -10.35
C PHE A 432 -37.46 9.43 -9.83
N LEU A 433 -36.87 10.51 -10.35
CA LEU A 433 -37.21 11.87 -9.93
C LEU A 433 -38.68 12.23 -10.22
N HIS A 434 -39.20 11.79 -11.37
CA HIS A 434 -40.57 12.06 -11.75
C HIS A 434 -41.58 11.21 -10.96
N GLU A 435 -41.41 9.89 -10.94
CA GLU A 435 -42.40 8.96 -10.39
C GLU A 435 -42.27 8.78 -8.87
N ILE A 436 -41.04 8.76 -8.33
CA ILE A 436 -40.79 8.51 -6.90
C ILE A 436 -40.64 9.83 -6.14
N CYS A 437 -39.91 10.81 -6.70
CA CYS A 437 -39.79 12.12 -6.09
C CYS A 437 -40.90 13.10 -6.50
N GLY A 438 -41.84 12.71 -7.38
CA GLY A 438 -42.98 13.57 -7.73
C GLY A 438 -42.60 14.92 -8.34
N ILE A 439 -41.45 15.01 -9.01
CA ILE A 439 -41.00 16.25 -9.66
C ILE A 439 -41.60 16.30 -11.06
N GLU A 440 -42.39 17.33 -11.33
CA GLU A 440 -43.07 17.50 -12.61
C GLU A 440 -42.08 17.76 -13.77
N HIS A 441 -41.11 18.65 -13.55
CA HIS A 441 -40.20 19.10 -14.60
C HIS A 441 -38.82 18.45 -14.45
N VAL A 442 -38.59 17.36 -15.20
CA VAL A 442 -37.33 16.59 -15.16
C VAL A 442 -36.69 16.50 -16.55
N PHE A 443 -35.48 17.06 -16.70
CA PHE A 443 -34.78 17.16 -17.98
C PHE A 443 -33.44 16.39 -18.01
N ASN A 444 -32.89 16.22 -19.22
CA ASN A 444 -31.61 15.54 -19.42
C ASN A 444 -30.44 16.45 -19.04
N SER A 445 -29.52 15.97 -18.19
CA SER A 445 -28.32 16.72 -17.79
C SER A 445 -27.09 16.49 -18.68
N ARG A 446 -27.17 15.63 -19.70
CA ARG A 446 -26.05 15.27 -20.60
C ARG A 446 -26.05 16.01 -21.94
N GLY A 447 -27.04 16.87 -22.18
CA GLY A 447 -27.08 17.74 -23.36
C GLY A 447 -27.74 19.06 -23.00
N LEU A 448 -27.53 20.08 -23.82
CA LEU A 448 -28.01 21.45 -23.56
C LEU A 448 -29.51 21.66 -23.86
N SER A 449 -30.25 20.60 -24.20
CA SER A 449 -31.68 20.69 -24.50
C SER A 449 -32.51 21.16 -23.30
N PHE A 450 -32.03 20.98 -22.07
CA PHE A 450 -32.73 21.47 -20.88
C PHE A 450 -32.92 22.99 -20.90
N VAL A 451 -32.05 23.74 -21.58
CA VAL A 451 -32.10 25.22 -21.60
C VAL A 451 -33.41 25.69 -22.23
N SER A 452 -33.69 25.23 -23.46
CA SER A 452 -34.92 25.60 -24.17
C SER A 452 -36.17 25.01 -23.52
N GLN A 453 -36.07 23.80 -22.95
CA GLN A 453 -37.17 23.16 -22.24
C GLN A 453 -37.54 23.91 -20.96
N ILE A 454 -36.56 24.38 -20.19
CA ILE A 454 -36.78 25.16 -18.97
C ILE A 454 -37.37 26.53 -19.33
N GLN A 455 -36.88 27.18 -20.39
CA GLN A 455 -37.45 28.46 -20.86
C GLN A 455 -38.93 28.34 -21.28
N GLN A 456 -39.37 27.17 -21.73
CA GLN A 456 -40.79 26.91 -22.02
C GLN A 456 -41.63 26.78 -20.74
N VAL A 457 -41.05 26.17 -19.69
CA VAL A 457 -41.71 26.01 -18.38
C VAL A 457 -41.77 27.33 -17.62
N THR A 458 -40.64 28.05 -17.59
CA THR A 458 -40.52 29.35 -16.93
C THR A 458 -39.87 30.38 -17.87
N PRO A 459 -40.67 31.11 -18.66
CA PRO A 459 -40.16 32.15 -19.56
C PRO A 459 -39.42 33.28 -18.84
N VAL A 460 -39.70 33.48 -17.55
CA VAL A 460 -39.05 34.49 -16.70
C VAL A 460 -37.72 34.02 -16.12
N GLY A 461 -37.39 32.72 -16.22
CA GLY A 461 -36.19 32.12 -15.64
C GLY A 461 -36.42 31.47 -14.27
N VAL A 462 -35.33 31.15 -13.59
CA VAL A 462 -35.29 30.42 -12.32
C VAL A 462 -34.69 31.29 -11.23
N ASN A 463 -35.32 31.35 -10.06
CA ASN A 463 -34.86 32.18 -8.95
C ASN A 463 -33.58 31.63 -8.31
N VAL A 464 -33.47 30.31 -8.15
CA VAL A 464 -32.30 29.69 -7.53
C VAL A 464 -31.80 28.51 -8.38
N ILE A 465 -30.51 28.48 -8.68
CA ILE A 465 -29.90 27.36 -9.43
C ILE A 465 -28.85 26.70 -8.55
N LEU A 466 -29.06 25.43 -8.20
CA LEU A 466 -28.05 24.59 -7.54
C LEU A 466 -27.29 23.79 -8.61
N ASN A 467 -26.09 24.27 -8.96
CA ASN A 467 -25.31 23.76 -10.07
C ASN A 467 -24.15 22.86 -9.64
N SER A 468 -24.02 21.73 -10.34
CA SER A 468 -22.85 20.85 -10.29
C SER A 468 -22.35 20.45 -11.70
N LEU A 469 -22.92 21.05 -12.75
CA LEU A 469 -22.50 20.86 -14.14
C LEU A 469 -21.39 21.86 -14.47
N THR A 470 -20.68 21.61 -15.55
CA THR A 470 -19.39 22.23 -15.83
C THR A 470 -19.28 22.68 -17.29
N ASP A 471 -18.27 23.49 -17.61
CA ASP A 471 -18.05 24.08 -18.95
C ASP A 471 -19.30 24.80 -19.50
N ASP A 472 -19.68 24.53 -20.76
CA ASP A 472 -20.83 25.11 -21.45
C ASP A 472 -22.14 24.90 -20.68
N PHE A 473 -22.27 23.80 -19.95
CA PHE A 473 -23.47 23.55 -19.14
C PHE A 473 -23.63 24.59 -18.04
N LEU A 474 -22.53 24.99 -17.38
CA LEU A 474 -22.54 26.06 -16.38
C LEU A 474 -22.93 27.38 -17.05
N GLN A 475 -22.27 27.73 -18.16
CA GLN A 475 -22.51 29.00 -18.87
C GLN A 475 -23.95 29.14 -19.36
N GLU A 476 -24.54 28.07 -19.89
CA GLU A 476 -25.95 28.07 -20.30
C GLU A 476 -26.90 28.09 -19.11
N SER A 477 -26.55 27.46 -18.00
CA SER A 477 -27.37 27.48 -16.77
C SER A 477 -27.45 28.87 -16.17
N VAL A 478 -26.37 29.66 -16.19
CA VAL A 478 -26.39 31.05 -15.70
C VAL A 478 -27.38 31.91 -16.50
N LYS A 479 -27.57 31.64 -17.80
CA LYS A 479 -28.56 32.36 -18.64
C LYS A 479 -30.01 32.07 -18.25
N LEU A 480 -30.26 31.02 -17.46
CA LEU A 480 -31.59 30.66 -16.98
C LEU A 480 -31.99 31.42 -15.71
N LEU A 481 -31.10 32.23 -15.12
CA LEU A 481 -31.45 33.03 -13.94
C LEU A 481 -32.57 34.03 -14.25
N ALA A 482 -33.59 34.02 -13.39
CA ALA A 482 -34.55 35.11 -13.31
C ALA A 482 -33.88 36.38 -12.72
N PRO A 483 -34.46 37.58 -12.91
CA PRO A 483 -34.02 38.77 -12.20
C PRO A 483 -33.92 38.53 -10.68
N GLN A 484 -32.88 39.08 -10.06
CA GLN A 484 -32.52 38.87 -8.64
C GLN A 484 -32.20 37.41 -8.27
N GLY A 485 -31.94 36.55 -9.27
CA GLY A 485 -31.69 35.14 -9.05
C GLY A 485 -30.32 34.84 -8.41
N HIS A 486 -30.24 33.69 -7.75
CA HIS A 486 -29.04 33.19 -7.08
C HIS A 486 -28.52 31.92 -7.75
N PHE A 487 -27.28 31.97 -8.22
CA PHE A 487 -26.56 30.81 -8.73
C PHE A 487 -25.66 30.24 -7.64
N LEU A 488 -25.82 28.96 -7.31
CA LEU A 488 -25.08 28.23 -6.29
C LEU A 488 -24.18 27.19 -6.97
N GLU A 489 -22.90 27.51 -7.11
CA GLU A 489 -21.88 26.62 -7.69
C GLU A 489 -21.26 25.74 -6.62
N ILE A 490 -21.47 24.42 -6.71
CA ILE A 490 -20.83 23.42 -5.83
C ILE A 490 -19.70 22.65 -6.54
N GLY A 491 -19.57 22.79 -7.86
CA GLY A 491 -18.50 22.21 -8.65
C GLY A 491 -17.19 22.99 -8.49
N LYS A 492 -16.07 22.27 -8.52
CA LYS A 492 -14.72 22.86 -8.39
C LYS A 492 -13.99 22.98 -9.72
N ARG A 493 -14.39 22.23 -10.74
CA ARG A 493 -13.61 22.10 -11.97
C ARG A 493 -13.40 23.44 -12.68
N ASP A 494 -14.47 24.16 -12.97
CA ASP A 494 -14.42 25.45 -13.67
C ASP A 494 -13.70 26.54 -12.86
N ILE A 495 -13.90 26.56 -11.54
CA ILE A 495 -13.23 27.51 -10.63
C ILE A 495 -11.70 27.34 -10.69
N PHE A 496 -11.22 26.09 -10.57
CA PHE A 496 -9.78 25.80 -10.59
C PHE A 496 -9.20 25.85 -12.00
N ALA A 497 -10.02 25.66 -13.04
CA ALA A 497 -9.65 25.91 -14.44
C ALA A 497 -9.57 27.40 -14.78
N LYS A 498 -9.93 28.31 -13.85
CA LYS A 498 -10.01 29.77 -14.08
C LYS A 498 -10.93 30.10 -15.25
N SER A 499 -12.03 29.36 -15.39
CA SER A 499 -13.07 29.61 -16.39
C SER A 499 -13.61 31.04 -16.27
N LYS A 500 -13.89 31.67 -17.41
CA LYS A 500 -14.42 33.05 -17.45
C LYS A 500 -15.94 33.01 -17.38
N LEU A 501 -16.53 33.85 -16.54
CA LEU A 501 -17.96 34.09 -16.49
C LEU A 501 -18.28 35.49 -17.02
N SER A 502 -19.29 35.60 -17.87
CA SER A 502 -19.72 36.90 -18.40
C SER A 502 -20.56 37.65 -17.35
N LEU A 503 -20.03 38.74 -16.80
CA LEU A 503 -20.75 39.57 -15.82
C LEU A 503 -22.06 40.15 -16.38
N PHE A 504 -22.19 40.29 -17.70
CA PHE A 504 -23.42 40.72 -18.33
C PHE A 504 -24.60 39.79 -18.01
N GLN A 505 -24.35 38.51 -17.75
CA GLN A 505 -25.38 37.56 -17.34
C GLN A 505 -25.93 37.86 -15.95
N LEU A 506 -25.18 38.58 -15.10
CA LEU A 506 -25.58 38.95 -13.74
C LEU A 506 -26.22 40.34 -13.64
N ARG A 507 -26.39 41.04 -14.77
CA ARG A 507 -26.81 42.47 -14.83
C ARG A 507 -28.17 42.79 -14.19
N THR A 508 -29.00 41.77 -13.95
CA THR A 508 -30.36 41.91 -13.39
C THR A 508 -30.34 41.61 -11.89
N ASP A 509 -29.40 42.20 -11.17
CA ASP A 509 -29.19 42.03 -9.72
C ASP A 509 -29.01 40.56 -9.28
N CYS A 510 -28.49 39.70 -10.17
CA CYS A 510 -28.26 38.30 -9.86
C CYS A 510 -26.95 38.11 -9.08
N SER A 511 -26.91 37.10 -8.22
CA SER A 511 -25.73 36.75 -7.43
C SER A 511 -25.15 35.40 -7.87
N PHE A 512 -23.82 35.28 -7.85
CA PHE A 512 -23.11 34.03 -8.10
C PHE A 512 -22.32 33.64 -6.84
N HIS A 513 -22.67 32.49 -6.25
CA HIS A 513 -22.09 31.99 -5.01
C HIS A 513 -21.29 30.72 -5.28
N VAL A 514 -20.00 30.72 -4.92
CA VAL A 514 -19.18 29.49 -4.89
C VAL A 514 -19.28 28.89 -3.49
N LEU A 515 -19.75 27.66 -3.39
CA LEU A 515 -19.95 26.97 -2.11
C LEU A 515 -18.82 25.96 -1.88
N ASP A 516 -17.94 26.24 -0.92
CA ASP A 516 -16.96 25.27 -0.43
C ASP A 516 -17.14 25.00 1.07
N LEU A 517 -17.70 23.82 1.39
CA LEU A 517 -17.91 23.40 2.78
C LEU A 517 -16.60 23.28 3.56
N ASN A 518 -15.46 23.00 2.91
CA ASN A 518 -14.16 22.96 3.60
C ASN A 518 -13.77 24.36 4.08
N ALA A 519 -13.88 25.35 3.19
CA ALA A 519 -13.60 26.74 3.52
C ALA A 519 -14.57 27.25 4.58
N TYR A 520 -15.87 26.91 4.47
CA TYR A 520 -16.88 27.30 5.45
C TYR A 520 -16.63 26.69 6.83
N HIS A 521 -16.29 25.39 6.91
CA HIS A 521 -15.98 24.72 8.17
C HIS A 521 -14.79 25.38 8.88
N LYS A 522 -13.71 25.67 8.13
CA LYS A 522 -12.52 26.34 8.68
C LYS A 522 -12.79 27.77 9.14
N ALA A 523 -13.49 28.56 8.33
CA ALA A 523 -13.73 29.97 8.61
C ALA A 523 -14.78 30.17 9.71
N CYS A 524 -15.76 29.27 9.83
CA CYS A 524 -16.93 29.44 10.69
C CYS A 524 -17.33 28.12 11.41
N PRO A 525 -16.45 27.49 12.20
CA PRO A 525 -16.70 26.15 12.77
C PRO A 525 -17.94 26.09 13.65
N LYS A 526 -18.23 27.15 14.43
CA LYS A 526 -19.44 27.22 15.26
C LYS A 526 -20.73 27.27 14.45
N LYS A 527 -20.76 28.03 13.35
CA LYS A 527 -21.94 28.11 12.47
C LYS A 527 -22.13 26.82 11.66
N PHE A 528 -21.03 26.19 11.26
CA PHE A 528 -21.04 24.87 10.65
C PHE A 528 -21.66 23.82 11.60
N ASN A 529 -21.20 23.79 12.85
CA ASN A 529 -21.75 22.90 13.87
C ASN A 529 -23.24 23.17 14.15
N ALA A 530 -23.64 24.45 14.23
CA ALA A 530 -25.04 24.83 14.42
C ALA A 530 -25.93 24.32 13.28
N LEU A 531 -25.49 24.44 12.02
CA LEU A 531 -26.21 23.89 10.88
C LEU A 531 -26.29 22.36 10.93
N LEU A 532 -25.23 21.68 11.37
CA LEU A 532 -25.25 20.23 11.56
C LEU A 532 -26.21 19.81 12.69
N LYS A 533 -26.35 20.62 13.74
CA LYS A 533 -27.33 20.43 14.82
C LYS A 533 -28.76 20.61 14.31
N ASP A 534 -29.02 21.62 13.48
CA ASP A 534 -30.33 21.80 12.84
C ASP A 534 -30.72 20.54 12.05
N ILE A 535 -29.79 19.97 11.27
CA ILE A 535 -30.01 18.73 10.51
C ILE A 535 -30.38 17.58 11.44
N SER A 536 -29.64 17.38 12.54
CA SER A 536 -29.94 16.35 13.54
C SER A 536 -31.35 16.54 14.10
N GLN A 537 -31.72 17.77 14.49
CA GLN A 537 -33.05 18.07 15.02
C GLN A 537 -34.16 17.84 13.99
N TYR A 538 -33.98 18.23 12.73
CA TYR A 538 -34.97 17.99 11.69
C TYR A 538 -35.18 16.50 11.43
N CYS A 539 -34.14 15.67 11.53
CA CYS A 539 -34.24 14.22 11.42
C CYS A 539 -34.93 13.58 12.63
N GLU A 540 -34.64 14.03 13.85
CA GLU A 540 -35.31 13.57 15.07
C GLU A 540 -36.84 13.80 14.99
N HIS A 541 -37.26 14.94 14.43
CA HIS A 541 -38.68 15.29 14.27
C HIS A 541 -39.30 14.74 12.98
N GLY A 542 -38.56 13.98 12.16
CA GLY A 542 -39.06 13.41 10.90
C GLY A 542 -39.34 14.43 9.78
N ILE A 543 -38.84 15.66 9.91
CA ILE A 543 -38.96 16.71 8.88
C ILE A 543 -38.03 16.40 7.70
N LEU A 544 -36.81 15.97 8.00
CA LEU A 544 -35.84 15.49 7.02
C LEU A 544 -35.60 13.99 7.20
N ASN A 545 -35.48 13.27 6.10
CA ASN A 545 -35.22 11.85 6.09
C ASN A 545 -33.80 11.58 5.54
N PRO A 546 -33.15 10.48 5.97
CA PRO A 546 -31.93 9.98 5.34
C PRO A 546 -32.06 9.90 3.83
N ILE A 547 -30.96 10.13 3.11
CA ILE A 547 -30.98 10.09 1.65
C ILE A 547 -31.24 8.66 1.20
N SER A 548 -32.35 8.49 0.48
CA SER A 548 -32.77 7.21 -0.10
C SER A 548 -32.89 7.32 -1.62
N PRO A 549 -32.43 6.31 -2.38
CA PRO A 549 -31.84 5.05 -1.94
C PRO A 549 -30.42 5.19 -1.37
N MET A 550 -30.07 4.33 -0.42
CA MET A 550 -28.69 4.15 0.05
C MET A 550 -28.16 2.78 -0.35
N MET A 551 -26.93 2.71 -0.84
CA MET A 551 -26.25 1.45 -1.17
C MET A 551 -25.17 1.19 -0.13
N ILE A 552 -25.34 0.11 0.63
CA ILE A 552 -24.46 -0.25 1.74
C ILE A 552 -23.47 -1.33 1.26
N PHE A 553 -22.20 -1.11 1.53
CA PHE A 553 -21.10 -2.03 1.24
C PHE A 553 -20.33 -2.35 2.52
N GLU A 554 -19.85 -3.57 2.67
CA GLU A 554 -18.88 -3.89 3.72
C GLU A 554 -17.50 -3.31 3.35
N ALA A 555 -16.68 -2.98 4.35
CA ALA A 555 -15.32 -2.47 4.13
C ALA A 555 -14.47 -3.41 3.24
N SER A 556 -14.68 -4.73 3.31
CA SER A 556 -14.03 -5.72 2.43
C SER A 556 -14.37 -5.54 0.95
N HIS A 557 -15.50 -4.90 0.63
CA HIS A 557 -15.98 -4.64 -0.73
C HIS A 557 -15.81 -3.19 -1.16
N VAL A 558 -14.95 -2.41 -0.50
CA VAL A 558 -14.76 -0.98 -0.79
C VAL A 558 -14.32 -0.69 -2.23
N ASN A 559 -13.48 -1.56 -2.83
CA ASN A 559 -13.09 -1.44 -4.24
C ASN A 559 -14.30 -1.51 -5.18
N ASN A 560 -15.27 -2.40 -4.90
CA ASN A 560 -16.49 -2.50 -5.68
C ASN A 560 -17.37 -1.25 -5.51
N ALA A 561 -17.46 -0.72 -4.28
CA ALA A 561 -18.20 0.51 -4.01
C ALA A 561 -17.64 1.69 -4.84
N PHE A 562 -16.31 1.89 -4.83
CA PHE A 562 -15.66 2.94 -5.61
C PHE A 562 -15.78 2.73 -7.12
N LYS A 563 -15.66 1.48 -7.61
CA LYS A 563 -15.83 1.13 -9.02
C LYS A 563 -17.24 1.48 -9.53
N ILE A 564 -18.28 0.98 -8.85
CA ILE A 564 -19.68 1.22 -9.23
C ILE A 564 -20.02 2.71 -9.12
N TYR A 565 -19.54 3.40 -8.08
CA TYR A 565 -19.75 4.84 -7.97
C TYR A 565 -19.19 5.57 -9.20
N GLY A 566 -18.00 5.17 -9.66
CA GLY A 566 -17.32 5.75 -10.83
C GLY A 566 -18.07 5.64 -12.15
N GLU A 567 -19.05 4.73 -12.28
CA GLU A 567 -19.92 4.60 -13.46
C GLU A 567 -21.02 5.68 -13.52
N ALA A 568 -21.25 6.38 -12.41
CA ALA A 568 -22.24 7.46 -12.28
C ALA A 568 -23.69 7.06 -12.63
N THR A 569 -24.02 5.78 -12.48
CA THR A 569 -25.37 5.21 -12.72
C THR A 569 -26.25 5.18 -11.47
N HIS A 570 -25.66 5.24 -10.28
CA HIS A 570 -26.37 5.15 -9.01
C HIS A 570 -27.31 6.32 -8.71
N ILE A 571 -28.34 6.05 -7.89
CA ILE A 571 -29.25 7.04 -7.31
C ILE A 571 -28.96 7.09 -5.81
N GLY A 572 -28.94 8.30 -5.25
CA GLY A 572 -28.74 8.51 -3.81
C GLY A 572 -27.28 8.41 -3.37
N LYS A 573 -27.01 7.65 -2.31
CA LYS A 573 -25.73 7.69 -1.58
C LYS A 573 -25.12 6.31 -1.36
N PHE A 574 -23.80 6.23 -1.38
CA PHE A 574 -23.04 5.02 -1.05
C PHE A 574 -22.51 5.12 0.37
N VAL A 575 -22.62 4.04 1.13
CA VAL A 575 -22.17 3.93 2.50
C VAL A 575 -21.32 2.67 2.64
N VAL A 576 -20.19 2.79 3.33
CA VAL A 576 -19.30 1.67 3.65
C VAL A 576 -19.31 1.44 5.15
N ARG A 577 -19.66 0.22 5.57
CA ARG A 577 -19.62 -0.22 6.96
C ARG A 577 -18.20 -0.61 7.33
N VAL A 578 -17.64 0.05 8.34
CA VAL A 578 -16.27 -0.12 8.82
C VAL A 578 -16.23 -1.11 9.99
N THR A 579 -17.11 -0.97 10.98
CA THR A 579 -17.18 -1.90 12.12
C THR A 579 -17.92 -3.19 11.80
N GLY A 580 -17.45 -4.31 12.36
CA GLY A 580 -18.04 -5.66 12.15
C GLY A 580 -17.33 -6.49 11.08
N SER A 581 -16.46 -5.87 10.28
CA SER A 581 -15.67 -6.50 9.23
C SER A 581 -14.20 -6.74 9.60
N GLU A 582 -13.78 -6.37 10.82
CA GLU A 582 -12.39 -6.47 11.31
C GLU A 582 -11.77 -7.88 11.13
N LYS A 583 -12.60 -8.94 11.26
CA LYS A 583 -12.18 -10.33 11.07
C LYS A 583 -12.06 -10.77 9.61
N GLN A 584 -12.63 -10.01 8.68
CA GLN A 584 -12.68 -10.32 7.24
C GLN A 584 -11.77 -9.42 6.40
N LEU A 585 -11.20 -8.37 7.01
CA LEU A 585 -10.29 -7.48 6.32
C LEU A 585 -8.92 -8.15 6.20
N GLN A 586 -8.48 -8.39 4.96
CA GLN A 586 -7.08 -8.66 4.68
C GLN A 586 -6.31 -7.35 4.86
N VAL A 587 -5.89 -7.08 6.08
CA VAL A 587 -5.07 -5.92 6.39
C VAL A 587 -3.61 -6.28 6.11
N SER A 588 -2.96 -5.54 5.21
CA SER A 588 -1.55 -5.81 4.90
C SER A 588 -0.64 -5.25 6.01
N ASP A 589 0.06 -6.15 6.70
CA ASP A 589 1.00 -5.86 7.78
C ASP A 589 2.36 -5.31 7.32
N GLU A 590 2.38 -4.47 6.27
CA GLU A 590 3.60 -3.77 5.83
C GLU A 590 4.26 -3.01 7.02
N ALA A 591 3.44 -2.48 7.93
CA ALA A 591 3.90 -1.81 9.14
C ALA A 591 4.48 -2.76 10.21
N GLU A 592 3.95 -3.99 10.34
CA GLU A 592 4.42 -4.99 11.30
C GLU A 592 5.74 -5.65 10.86
N LYS A 593 5.91 -5.90 9.56
CA LYS A 593 7.19 -6.41 9.00
C LYS A 593 8.34 -5.44 9.23
N LEU A 594 8.10 -4.13 9.14
CA LEU A 594 9.10 -3.10 9.43
C LEU A 594 9.34 -2.94 10.94
N LYS A 595 8.33 -3.12 11.80
CA LYS A 595 8.47 -2.91 13.26
C LYS A 595 9.19 -4.00 14.03
N ASN A 596 9.04 -5.27 13.66
CA ASN A 596 9.82 -6.35 14.31
C ASN A 596 11.33 -6.14 14.15
N VAL A 597 11.74 -5.39 13.12
CA VAL A 597 13.13 -4.99 12.90
C VAL A 597 13.49 -3.73 13.69
N VAL A 598 12.56 -2.78 13.89
CA VAL A 598 12.87 -1.40 14.33
C VAL A 598 12.73 -1.14 15.84
N HIS A 599 11.80 -1.77 16.56
CA HIS A 599 11.49 -1.31 17.93
C HIS A 599 12.45 -1.76 19.04
N HIS A 600 13.27 -2.78 18.81
CA HIS A 600 14.23 -3.30 19.79
C HIS A 600 15.67 -3.35 19.27
N SER A 601 15.92 -2.81 18.08
CA SER A 601 17.23 -2.85 17.43
C SER A 601 17.85 -1.47 17.42
N LYS A 602 19.09 -1.35 17.94
CA LYS A 602 19.95 -0.20 17.64
C LYS A 602 20.56 -0.46 16.27
N PHE A 603 20.30 0.42 15.30
CA PHE A 603 20.96 0.35 14.00
C PHE A 603 22.26 1.14 14.08
N LEU A 604 23.39 0.46 13.89
CA LEU A 604 24.66 1.11 13.63
C LEU A 604 24.79 1.26 12.11
N CYS A 605 24.56 2.48 11.61
CA CYS A 605 24.80 2.80 10.21
C CYS A 605 26.21 3.39 10.11
N ILE A 606 27.17 2.61 9.59
CA ILE A 606 28.52 3.09 9.32
C ILE A 606 28.52 3.61 7.88
N LEU A 607 28.44 4.93 7.73
CA LEU A 607 28.46 5.61 6.45
C LEU A 607 29.63 6.60 6.41
N ASP A 608 30.22 6.79 5.24
CA ASP A 608 31.11 7.93 5.00
C ASP A 608 30.26 9.22 4.95
N ILE A 609 30.41 10.07 5.97
CA ILE A 609 29.61 11.28 6.18
C ILE A 609 29.76 12.29 5.03
N SER A 610 30.80 12.14 4.20
CA SER A 610 31.02 13.03 3.04
C SER A 610 29.95 12.94 1.95
N GLU A 611 29.16 11.86 1.90
CA GLU A 611 28.09 11.68 0.91
C GLU A 611 26.69 12.10 1.42
N ILE A 612 26.55 12.46 2.70
CA ILE A 612 25.28 12.91 3.27
C ILE A 612 25.24 14.44 3.26
N THR A 613 24.46 15.00 2.34
CA THR A 613 24.16 16.44 2.32
C THR A 613 23.54 16.90 3.66
N PRO A 614 23.83 18.11 4.15
CA PRO A 614 23.64 18.51 5.56
C PRO A 614 22.18 18.82 5.97
N ASN A 615 21.18 18.21 5.35
CA ASN A 615 19.77 18.37 5.73
C ASN A 615 19.15 17.05 6.20
N VAL A 616 19.70 16.49 7.28
CA VAL A 616 19.06 15.45 8.09
C VAL A 616 18.95 15.93 9.52
#